data_AF-A0A7W1YKP9-F1
#
_entry.id   AF-A0A7W1YKP9-F1
#
_cell.length_a   1.000
_cell.length_b   1.000
_cell.length_c   1.000
_cell.angle_alpha   90.00
_cell.angle_beta   90.00
_cell.angle_gamma   90.00
#
_symmetry.space_group_name_H-M   'P 1'
#
loop_
_entity.id
_entity.type
_entity.pdbx_description
1 polymer ?
#
loop_
_entity_poly.entity_id
_entity_poly.type
_entity_poly.pdbx_seq_one_letter_code
_entity_poly.pdbx_strand_id
1 'polypeptide(L)'
;LRRVADDDEVALRVEKGHPELRGRLISTIQLARMPNAAASHELIAALEEDTLSFTGGLSFTDIIDVQLLKRIALAAGGLLLLSIALGAWRSDFAKAMLARLALSERQYPTAARFVTVTPSGVVAKGDPQTITVTLDPDGVLPDSASAALRSAGGQTTQLVLVRVKGATGKDAGKDGKPVEYKGILEHVLEDVEFRPAAHDALWPRWEKLTVLQRPAVKTLALVSHFPAYLGRADETSSIGDLRVPAGDLVRLTATLTKKVKSARIVTRDNQQAHAPLEMTLDEARTTATFGLTVNEAGYYKILLRCVDDLDNSSPVEYAIDAVKDRAPTVRISFPAQDKTVTRFAHWPVRFSGRDDYGIARAALKYRVMSAPAEGAAPAEADTAPDAADAPPAQSLALEGLITAKNQKEASGEVNFDLRPLNLQPGQRVIYWIDYEDNREPGANHGKSQTYTFNVVDVAVLQEMLDRDRNAVLEGIQTIRDKEKDTRDGVDKIRRDLPTNASPNAPTPGK
;
A
#
# COMPACT_ATOMS: atom_id res chain seq x y z
N LEU A 1 75.61 -8.86 -12.94
CA LEU A 1 76.94 -9.20 -12.41
C LEU A 1 77.90 -9.36 -13.58
N ARG A 2 78.54 -8.27 -14.01
CA ARG A 2 79.55 -8.29 -15.07
C ARG A 2 80.82 -8.82 -14.39
N ARG A 3 81.34 -9.99 -14.80
CA ARG A 3 82.66 -10.45 -14.37
C ARG A 3 83.63 -9.32 -14.67
N VAL A 4 84.24 -8.74 -13.65
CA VAL A 4 85.45 -7.94 -13.82
C VAL A 4 86.42 -8.89 -14.50
N ALA A 5 86.84 -8.58 -15.72
CA ALA A 5 87.82 -9.40 -16.41
C ALA A 5 89.05 -9.47 -15.52
N ASP A 6 89.52 -10.69 -15.22
CA ASP A 6 90.75 -10.86 -14.43
C ASP A 6 91.90 -10.19 -15.19
N ASP A 7 92.84 -9.57 -14.48
CA ASP A 7 93.92 -8.80 -15.10
C ASP A 7 94.72 -9.66 -16.08
N ASP A 8 94.82 -10.97 -15.82
CA ASP A 8 95.40 -11.99 -16.70
C ASP A 8 94.62 -12.12 -18.03
N GLU A 9 93.27 -12.08 -18.00
CA GLU A 9 92.46 -12.12 -19.22
C GLU A 9 92.64 -10.84 -20.05
N VAL A 10 92.79 -9.69 -19.38
CA VAL A 10 93.03 -8.41 -20.06
C VAL A 10 94.44 -8.41 -20.67
N ALA A 11 95.45 -8.82 -19.91
CA ALA A 11 96.84 -8.93 -20.37
C ALA A 11 96.97 -9.87 -21.58
N LEU A 12 96.34 -11.04 -21.53
CA LEU A 12 96.36 -12.01 -22.63
C LEU A 12 95.62 -11.50 -23.88
N ARG A 13 94.57 -10.69 -23.69
CA ARG A 13 93.84 -10.06 -24.79
C ARG A 13 94.63 -8.93 -25.45
N VAL A 14 95.40 -8.19 -24.66
CA VAL A 14 96.33 -7.16 -25.14
C VAL A 14 97.49 -7.80 -25.91
N GLU A 15 98.08 -8.88 -25.40
CA GLU A 15 99.14 -9.62 -26.10
C GLU A 15 98.67 -10.27 -27.40
N LYS A 16 97.41 -10.74 -27.46
CA LYS A 16 96.82 -11.23 -28.73
C LYS A 16 96.71 -10.13 -29.79
N GLY A 17 96.49 -8.88 -29.37
CA GLY A 17 96.47 -7.72 -30.27
C GLY A 17 97.87 -7.26 -30.70
N HIS A 18 98.87 -7.44 -29.83
CA HIS A 18 100.26 -7.02 -30.05
C HIS A 18 101.24 -8.19 -29.85
N PRO A 19 101.47 -9.02 -30.89
CA PRO A 19 102.35 -10.20 -30.79
C PRO A 19 103.81 -9.86 -30.50
N GLU A 20 104.19 -8.59 -30.58
CA GLU A 20 105.52 -8.05 -30.23
C GLU A 20 105.85 -8.21 -28.74
N LEU A 21 104.84 -8.27 -27.87
CA LEU A 21 105.02 -8.37 -26.41
C LEU A 21 105.44 -9.78 -25.95
N ARG A 22 105.33 -10.83 -26.78
CA ARG A 22 105.85 -12.20 -26.57
C ARG A 22 105.71 -12.76 -25.13
N GLY A 23 104.56 -12.58 -24.48
CA GLY A 23 104.30 -13.14 -23.15
C GLY A 23 104.88 -12.33 -21.98
N ARG A 24 105.50 -11.17 -22.24
CA ARG A 24 106.17 -10.35 -21.20
C ARG A 24 105.16 -9.63 -20.31
N LEU A 25 104.04 -9.17 -20.86
CA LEU A 25 103.03 -8.43 -20.11
C LEU A 25 102.27 -9.36 -19.16
N ILE A 26 101.92 -10.56 -19.62
CA ILE A 26 101.29 -11.55 -18.73
C ILE A 26 102.27 -12.07 -17.69
N SER A 27 103.53 -12.32 -18.07
CA SER A 27 104.55 -12.82 -17.14
C SER A 27 104.89 -11.79 -16.04
N THR A 28 104.97 -10.50 -16.38
CA THR A 28 105.18 -9.43 -15.39
C THR A 28 104.01 -9.32 -14.43
N ILE A 29 102.77 -9.32 -14.91
CA ILE A 29 101.57 -9.25 -14.05
C ILE A 29 101.49 -10.47 -13.12
N GLN A 30 101.80 -11.67 -13.63
CA GLN A 30 101.80 -12.90 -12.83
C GLN A 30 102.93 -12.92 -11.79
N LEU A 31 104.14 -12.47 -12.14
CA LEU A 31 105.26 -12.39 -11.19
C LEU A 31 105.04 -11.29 -10.14
N ALA A 32 104.52 -10.12 -10.52
CA ALA A 32 104.23 -9.03 -9.59
C ALA A 32 103.19 -9.42 -8.54
N ARG A 33 102.26 -10.32 -8.88
CA ARG A 33 101.24 -10.85 -7.97
C ARG A 33 101.80 -11.89 -6.98
N MET A 34 103.01 -12.44 -7.20
CA MET A 34 103.66 -13.46 -6.34
C MET A 34 105.00 -12.97 -5.73
N PRO A 35 104.98 -12.11 -4.70
CA PRO A 35 106.19 -11.50 -4.13
C PRO A 35 107.13 -12.46 -3.38
N ASN A 36 106.71 -13.71 -3.12
CA ASN A 36 107.49 -14.74 -2.41
C ASN A 36 107.91 -15.93 -3.29
N ALA A 37 107.78 -15.84 -4.62
CA ALA A 37 108.44 -16.77 -5.52
C ALA A 37 109.96 -16.53 -5.44
N ALA A 38 110.78 -17.58 -5.46
CA ALA A 38 112.24 -17.54 -5.30
C ALA A 38 112.99 -16.85 -6.47
N ALA A 39 112.63 -15.60 -6.76
CA ALA A 39 113.18 -14.73 -7.77
C ALA A 39 113.73 -13.48 -7.10
N SER A 40 114.94 -13.07 -7.51
CA SER A 40 115.60 -11.86 -7.01
C SER A 40 114.74 -10.62 -7.29
N HIS A 41 114.54 -9.74 -6.30
CA HIS A 41 113.81 -8.48 -6.51
C HIS A 41 114.34 -7.65 -7.70
N GLU A 42 115.65 -7.72 -7.96
CA GLU A 42 116.29 -7.07 -9.10
C GLU A 42 115.84 -7.64 -10.46
N LEU A 43 115.52 -8.92 -10.56
CA LEU A 43 115.02 -9.54 -11.80
C LEU A 43 113.58 -9.12 -12.11
N ILE A 44 112.75 -8.95 -11.07
CA ILE A 44 111.37 -8.46 -11.23
C ILE A 44 111.39 -7.00 -11.69
N ALA A 45 112.21 -6.16 -11.05
CA ALA A 45 112.37 -4.76 -11.43
C ALA A 45 112.91 -4.61 -12.87
N ALA A 46 113.90 -5.43 -13.25
CA ALA A 46 114.42 -5.43 -14.62
C ALA A 46 113.39 -5.90 -15.66
N LEU A 47 112.56 -6.90 -15.34
CA LEU A 47 111.49 -7.38 -16.22
C LEU A 47 110.36 -6.33 -16.36
N GLU A 48 110.04 -5.62 -15.28
CA GLU A 48 109.08 -4.52 -15.28
C GLU A 48 109.59 -3.34 -16.12
N GLU A 49 110.84 -2.94 -15.96
CA GLU A 49 111.45 -1.85 -16.73
C GLU A 49 111.60 -2.21 -18.22
N ASP A 50 111.98 -3.45 -18.54
CA ASP A 50 111.99 -3.96 -19.92
C ASP A 50 110.57 -3.97 -20.50
N THR A 51 109.56 -4.39 -19.74
CA THR A 51 108.15 -4.39 -20.18
C THR A 51 107.61 -2.96 -20.37
N LEU A 52 107.98 -2.01 -19.51
CA LEU A 52 107.61 -0.60 -19.62
C LEU A 52 108.24 0.06 -20.84
N SER A 53 109.49 -0.29 -21.16
CA SER A 53 110.18 0.23 -22.35
C SER A 53 109.51 -0.20 -23.67
N PHE A 54 108.98 -1.43 -23.72
CA PHE A 54 108.28 -1.97 -24.88
C PHE A 54 106.79 -1.59 -24.94
N THR A 55 106.16 -1.31 -23.80
CA THR A 55 104.73 -0.93 -23.74
C THR A 55 104.47 0.55 -23.93
N GLY A 56 105.48 1.42 -23.69
CA GLY A 56 105.35 2.88 -23.75
C GLY A 56 104.91 3.48 -25.09
N GLY A 57 104.95 2.72 -26.19
CA GLY A 57 104.53 3.16 -27.53
C GLY A 57 103.21 2.57 -28.02
N LEU A 58 102.54 1.69 -27.26
CA LEU A 58 101.36 0.95 -27.73
C LEU A 58 100.05 1.56 -27.20
N SER A 59 99.14 1.90 -28.12
CA SER A 59 97.80 2.40 -27.79
C SER A 59 96.82 1.24 -27.60
N PHE A 60 96.56 0.89 -26.34
CA PHE A 60 95.71 -0.24 -25.91
C PHE A 60 94.22 -0.14 -26.31
N THR A 61 93.79 0.95 -26.96
CA THR A 61 92.38 1.19 -27.34
C THR A 61 91.97 0.50 -28.64
N ASP A 62 92.94 0.10 -29.48
CA ASP A 62 92.69 -0.49 -30.82
C ASP A 62 92.15 -1.94 -30.76
N ILE A 63 92.06 -2.52 -29.57
CA ILE A 63 91.57 -3.88 -29.30
C ILE A 63 90.03 -3.92 -29.18
N ILE A 64 89.36 -2.76 -29.12
CA ILE A 64 87.90 -2.67 -29.01
C ILE A 64 87.28 -2.71 -30.41
N ASP A 65 86.65 -3.83 -30.76
CA ASP A 65 85.94 -4.00 -32.03
C ASP A 65 84.68 -3.10 -32.09
N VAL A 66 84.86 -1.88 -32.61
CA VAL A 66 83.80 -0.89 -32.80
C VAL A 66 82.79 -1.29 -33.88
N GLN A 67 83.04 -2.33 -34.69
CA GLN A 67 82.08 -2.77 -35.72
C GLN A 67 80.84 -3.43 -35.10
N LEU A 68 81.02 -4.21 -34.04
CA LEU A 68 79.90 -4.81 -33.31
C LEU A 68 79.03 -3.71 -32.67
N LEU A 69 79.67 -2.69 -32.09
CA LEU A 69 78.98 -1.54 -31.50
C LEU A 69 78.22 -0.73 -32.56
N LYS A 70 78.79 -0.53 -33.76
CA LYS A 70 78.12 0.14 -34.88
C LYS A 70 76.89 -0.63 -35.36
N ARG A 71 76.96 -1.96 -35.48
CA ARG A 71 75.81 -2.80 -35.87
C ARG A 71 74.68 -2.75 -34.84
N ILE A 72 75.02 -2.81 -33.55
CA ILE A 72 74.05 -2.69 -32.46
C ILE A 72 73.44 -1.28 -32.47
N ALA A 73 74.24 -0.23 -32.68
CA ALA A 73 73.73 1.15 -32.77
C ALA A 73 72.79 1.34 -33.98
N LEU A 74 73.11 0.74 -35.13
CA LEU A 74 72.25 0.77 -36.32
C LEU A 74 70.94 0.01 -36.11
N ALA A 75 70.99 -1.17 -35.49
CA ALA A 75 69.80 -1.94 -35.14
C ALA A 75 68.93 -1.20 -34.12
N ALA A 76 69.54 -0.59 -33.10
CA ALA A 76 68.84 0.23 -32.11
C ALA A 76 68.23 1.48 -32.75
N GLY A 77 68.95 2.15 -33.64
CA GLY A 77 68.45 3.30 -34.41
C GLY A 77 67.27 2.93 -35.31
N GLY A 78 67.34 1.77 -35.98
CA GLY A 78 66.24 1.24 -36.78
C GLY A 78 65.00 0.91 -35.95
N LEU A 79 65.18 0.28 -34.79
CA LEU A 79 64.09 -0.02 -33.85
C LEU A 79 63.44 1.27 -33.31
N LEU A 80 64.26 2.29 -33.05
CA LEU A 80 63.80 3.58 -32.56
C LEU A 80 63.01 4.34 -33.65
N LEU A 81 63.49 4.35 -34.89
CA LEU A 81 62.77 4.91 -36.04
C LEU A 81 61.44 4.18 -36.30
N LEU A 82 61.44 2.85 -36.24
CA LEU A 82 60.23 2.05 -36.38
C LEU A 82 59.21 2.38 -35.28
N SER A 83 59.68 2.52 -34.04
CA SER A 83 58.83 2.91 -32.90
C SER A 83 58.23 4.30 -33.07
N ILE A 84 59.01 5.27 -33.59
CA ILE A 84 58.52 6.62 -33.90
C ILE A 84 57.49 6.58 -35.04
N ALA A 85 57.73 5.81 -36.09
CA ALA A 85 56.82 5.68 -37.23
C ALA A 85 55.46 5.04 -36.81
N LEU A 86 55.50 3.97 -36.02
CA LEU A 86 54.30 3.36 -35.42
C LEU A 86 53.56 4.33 -34.50
N GLY A 87 54.30 5.11 -33.70
CA GLY A 87 53.74 6.15 -32.84
C GLY A 87 53.06 7.28 -33.61
N ALA A 88 53.62 7.72 -34.74
CA ALA A 88 53.02 8.74 -35.60
C ALA A 88 51.75 8.24 -36.30
N TRP A 89 51.73 6.97 -36.73
CA TRP A 89 50.55 6.36 -37.35
C TRP A 89 49.38 6.21 -36.35
N ARG A 90 49.67 5.90 -35.08
CA ARG A 90 48.67 5.83 -34.01
C ARG A 90 48.93 6.88 -32.91
N SER A 91 48.82 8.14 -33.30
CA SER A 91 49.16 9.28 -32.44
C SER A 91 48.40 9.31 -31.10
N ASP A 92 47.17 8.78 -31.04
CA ASP A 92 46.36 8.72 -29.82
C ASP A 92 46.94 7.76 -28.78
N PHE A 93 47.44 6.60 -29.23
CA PHE A 93 48.08 5.61 -28.36
C PHE A 93 49.46 6.08 -27.91
N ALA A 94 50.22 6.73 -28.81
CA ALA A 94 51.53 7.30 -28.48
C ALA A 94 51.42 8.41 -27.42
N LYS A 95 50.44 9.31 -27.55
CA LYS A 95 50.16 10.36 -26.54
C LYS A 95 49.76 9.76 -25.20
N ALA A 96 48.89 8.74 -25.18
CA ALA A 96 48.48 8.06 -23.96
C ALA A 96 49.65 7.33 -23.27
N MET A 97 50.53 6.67 -24.05
CA MET A 97 51.69 5.96 -23.52
C MET A 97 52.76 6.92 -22.97
N LEU A 98 53.05 8.02 -23.68
CA LEU A 98 53.98 9.07 -23.20
C LEU A 98 53.45 9.76 -21.94
N ALA A 99 52.15 10.04 -21.87
CA ALA A 99 51.52 10.61 -20.67
C ALA A 99 51.64 9.67 -19.45
N ARG A 100 51.58 8.35 -19.65
CA ARG A 100 51.77 7.37 -18.57
C ARG A 100 53.22 7.18 -18.16
N LEU A 101 54.17 7.29 -19.09
CA LEU A 101 55.59 7.34 -18.76
C LEU A 101 55.91 8.56 -17.87
N ALA A 102 55.14 9.65 -18.03
CA ALA A 102 55.15 10.83 -17.18
C ALA A 102 54.25 10.70 -15.92
N LEU A 103 53.90 9.48 -15.49
CA LEU A 103 53.06 9.17 -14.31
C LEU A 103 51.67 9.84 -14.30
N SER A 104 51.18 10.32 -15.44
CA SER A 104 49.84 10.90 -15.52
C SER A 104 48.79 9.80 -15.67
N GLU A 105 47.82 9.76 -14.76
CA GLU A 105 46.63 8.89 -14.81
C GLU A 105 45.65 9.33 -15.92
N ARG A 106 46.07 9.26 -17.18
CA ARG A 106 45.14 9.41 -18.32
C ARG A 106 44.54 8.07 -18.69
N GLN A 107 43.20 8.03 -18.70
CA GLN A 107 42.41 6.89 -19.20
C GLN A 107 42.75 6.65 -20.68
N TYR A 108 42.73 5.39 -21.10
CA TYR A 108 42.92 5.08 -22.53
C TYR A 108 41.80 5.77 -23.34
N PRO A 109 42.12 6.37 -24.49
CA PRO A 109 41.09 6.84 -25.40
C PRO A 109 40.24 5.64 -25.84
N THR A 110 39.00 5.63 -25.38
CA THR A 110 37.98 4.64 -25.75
C THR A 110 37.10 5.22 -26.84
N ALA A 111 36.61 4.36 -27.71
CA ALA A 111 35.81 4.73 -28.87
C ALA A 111 34.43 5.27 -28.43
N ALA A 112 33.88 4.76 -27.33
CA ALA A 112 32.70 5.34 -26.68
C ALA A 112 33.10 6.30 -25.54
N ARG A 113 32.34 7.39 -25.34
CA ARG A 113 32.53 8.33 -24.23
C ARG A 113 31.22 8.54 -23.48
N PHE A 114 31.23 8.36 -22.16
CA PHE A 114 30.09 8.62 -21.30
C PHE A 114 30.03 10.11 -20.95
N VAL A 115 28.84 10.71 -21.07
CA VAL A 115 28.59 12.12 -20.72
C VAL A 115 27.98 12.19 -19.32
N THR A 116 26.91 11.42 -19.08
CA THR A 116 26.24 11.36 -17.77
C THR A 116 25.71 9.97 -17.47
N VAL A 117 25.74 9.61 -16.18
CA VAL A 117 25.14 8.39 -15.64
C VAL A 117 24.12 8.80 -14.60
N THR A 118 22.88 8.36 -14.75
CA THR A 118 21.77 8.61 -13.82
C THR A 118 21.07 7.28 -13.61
N PRO A 119 20.58 6.92 -12.42
CA PRO A 119 20.51 7.69 -11.18
C PRO A 119 21.57 7.23 -10.18
N SER A 120 22.31 8.18 -9.62
CA SER A 120 23.00 7.99 -8.34
C SER A 120 22.13 8.58 -7.23
N GLY A 121 21.88 7.83 -6.16
CA GLY A 121 21.08 8.32 -5.04
C GLY A 121 20.25 7.28 -4.29
N VAL A 122 19.23 7.78 -3.61
CA VAL A 122 18.33 7.03 -2.74
C VAL A 122 17.09 6.59 -3.53
N VAL A 123 16.75 5.31 -3.44
CA VAL A 123 15.57 4.72 -4.10
C VAL A 123 14.71 4.00 -3.08
N ALA A 124 13.39 4.01 -3.30
CA ALA A 124 12.45 3.27 -2.48
C ALA A 124 12.56 1.76 -2.77
N LYS A 125 12.56 0.94 -1.72
CA LYS A 125 12.57 -0.52 -1.85
C LYS A 125 11.38 -1.02 -2.67
N GLY A 126 11.66 -1.81 -3.71
CA GLY A 126 10.66 -2.47 -4.55
C GLY A 126 10.17 -1.65 -5.75
N ASP A 127 10.51 -0.36 -5.83
CA ASP A 127 10.15 0.49 -6.97
C ASP A 127 11.02 0.15 -8.20
N PRO A 128 10.45 0.24 -9.43
CA PRO A 128 11.22 0.08 -10.64
C PRO A 128 12.13 1.29 -10.85
N GLN A 129 13.44 1.06 -10.92
CA GLN A 129 14.42 2.13 -11.15
C GLN A 129 14.98 2.07 -12.57
N THR A 130 14.89 3.19 -13.29
CA THR A 130 15.45 3.31 -14.64
C THR A 130 16.87 3.86 -14.58
N ILE A 131 17.84 3.07 -14.99
CA ILE A 131 19.23 3.49 -15.19
C ILE A 131 19.34 4.09 -16.59
N THR A 132 19.62 5.39 -16.66
CA THR A 132 19.83 6.14 -17.91
C THR A 132 21.30 6.49 -18.06
N VAL A 133 21.88 6.11 -19.18
CA VAL A 133 23.28 6.37 -19.52
C VAL A 133 23.34 7.12 -20.83
N THR A 134 24.04 8.24 -20.82
CA THR A 134 24.12 9.14 -21.98
C THR A 134 25.52 9.06 -22.59
N LEU A 135 25.61 8.72 -23.88
CA LEU A 135 26.86 8.64 -24.64
C LEU A 135 27.05 9.88 -25.54
N ASP A 136 28.31 10.30 -25.69
CA ASP A 136 28.77 11.39 -26.56
C ASP A 136 28.53 11.02 -28.03
N PRO A 137 27.89 11.88 -28.84
CA PRO A 137 27.63 11.60 -30.25
C PRO A 137 28.89 11.54 -31.12
N ASP A 138 30.02 12.09 -30.69
CA ASP A 138 31.28 12.07 -31.44
C ASP A 138 32.03 10.72 -31.34
N GLY A 139 31.52 9.77 -30.53
CA GLY A 139 32.06 8.43 -30.34
C GLY A 139 31.33 7.31 -31.09
N VAL A 140 31.82 6.07 -30.95
CA VAL A 140 31.13 4.87 -31.44
C VAL A 140 29.92 4.58 -30.55
N LEU A 141 28.74 4.54 -31.17
CA LEU A 141 27.46 4.27 -30.52
C LEU A 141 27.06 2.80 -30.73
N PRO A 142 27.21 1.91 -29.72
CA PRO A 142 26.81 0.51 -29.84
C PRO A 142 25.28 0.35 -29.83
N ASP A 143 24.75 -0.73 -30.41
CA ASP A 143 23.30 -1.02 -30.41
C ASP A 143 22.76 -1.38 -29.02
N SER A 144 23.62 -1.89 -28.14
CA SER A 144 23.32 -2.16 -26.73
C SER A 144 24.49 -1.74 -25.84
N ALA A 145 24.18 -1.22 -24.66
CA ALA A 145 25.15 -1.03 -23.59
C ALA A 145 24.80 -1.99 -22.44
N SER A 146 25.72 -2.19 -21.50
CA SER A 146 25.50 -3.05 -20.34
C SER A 146 25.82 -2.29 -19.06
N ALA A 147 25.15 -2.61 -17.96
CA ALA A 147 25.51 -2.13 -16.63
C ALA A 147 25.77 -3.33 -15.74
N ALA A 148 26.98 -3.43 -15.21
CA ALA A 148 27.29 -4.40 -14.17
C ALA A 148 26.69 -3.91 -12.86
N LEU A 149 25.80 -4.72 -12.27
CA LEU A 149 25.17 -4.50 -10.97
C LEU A 149 25.84 -5.42 -9.97
N ARG A 150 26.29 -4.88 -8.84
CA ARG A 150 26.82 -5.62 -7.70
C ARG A 150 25.87 -5.42 -6.53
N SER A 151 25.20 -6.49 -6.11
CA SER A 151 24.36 -6.49 -4.91
C SER A 151 25.22 -6.61 -3.64
N ALA A 152 24.69 -6.17 -2.51
CA ALA A 152 25.27 -6.37 -1.18
C ALA A 152 25.65 -7.84 -0.88
N GLY A 153 24.96 -8.83 -1.48
CA GLY A 153 25.29 -10.25 -1.39
C GLY A 153 26.47 -10.72 -2.25
N GLY A 154 27.18 -9.81 -2.93
CA GLY A 154 28.36 -10.11 -3.76
C GLY A 154 28.05 -10.68 -5.16
N GLN A 155 26.77 -10.93 -5.47
CA GLN A 155 26.32 -11.35 -6.80
C GLN A 155 26.48 -10.19 -7.78
N THR A 156 27.10 -10.47 -8.94
CA THR A 156 27.26 -9.51 -10.02
C THR A 156 26.37 -9.92 -11.19
N THR A 157 25.41 -9.08 -11.55
CA THR A 157 24.47 -9.30 -12.66
C THR A 157 24.70 -8.25 -13.73
N GLN A 158 24.56 -8.61 -15.01
CA GLN A 158 24.60 -7.64 -16.10
C GLN A 158 23.19 -7.23 -16.50
N LEU A 159 22.91 -5.92 -16.45
CA LEU A 159 21.69 -5.32 -16.96
C LEU A 159 21.95 -4.83 -18.39
N VAL A 160 21.14 -5.26 -19.35
CA VAL A 160 21.22 -4.76 -20.73
C VAL A 160 20.51 -3.41 -20.80
N LEU A 161 21.22 -2.40 -21.28
CA LEU A 161 20.72 -1.05 -21.54
C LEU A 161 20.36 -0.94 -23.02
N VAL A 162 19.10 -0.61 -23.30
CA VAL A 162 18.59 -0.48 -24.67
C VAL A 162 18.64 0.99 -25.09
N ARG A 163 19.08 1.24 -26.32
CA ARG A 163 19.08 2.58 -26.90
C ARG A 163 17.65 3.13 -27.01
N VAL A 164 17.42 4.32 -26.47
CA VAL A 164 16.11 4.99 -26.57
C VAL A 164 15.98 5.56 -27.98
N LYS A 165 15.13 4.95 -28.80
CA LYS A 165 14.71 5.56 -30.08
C LYS A 165 13.79 6.74 -29.76
N GLY A 166 14.12 7.94 -30.25
CA GLY A 166 13.29 9.12 -30.07
C GLY A 166 11.88 8.92 -30.64
N ALA A 167 10.90 9.66 -30.11
CA ALA A 167 9.47 9.60 -30.45
C ALA A 167 9.10 9.82 -31.94
N THR A 168 10.08 10.06 -32.81
CA THR A 168 9.91 10.31 -34.25
C THR A 168 10.57 9.26 -35.14
N GLY A 169 10.92 8.07 -34.62
CA GLY A 169 11.38 6.93 -35.44
C GLY A 169 12.65 7.17 -36.27
N LYS A 170 13.29 8.34 -36.10
CA LYS A 170 14.59 8.69 -36.67
C LYS A 170 15.62 8.55 -35.56
N ASP A 171 16.73 7.91 -35.90
CA ASP A 171 17.85 7.67 -35.00
C ASP A 171 18.27 8.98 -34.33
N ALA A 172 18.12 9.02 -33.00
CA ALA A 172 18.74 10.05 -32.17
C ALA A 172 20.26 9.90 -32.34
N GLY A 173 20.85 10.71 -33.20
CA GLY A 173 22.25 10.61 -33.61
C GLY A 173 22.63 11.45 -34.82
N LYS A 174 21.68 12.01 -35.57
CA LYS A 174 21.99 12.86 -36.74
C LYS A 174 22.16 14.36 -36.48
N ASP A 175 21.91 14.86 -35.26
CA ASP A 175 21.92 16.31 -34.97
C ASP A 175 22.88 16.72 -33.84
N GLY A 176 23.94 15.95 -33.56
CA GLY A 176 24.89 16.28 -32.48
C GLY A 176 24.28 16.26 -31.06
N LYS A 177 23.12 15.61 -30.91
CA LYS A 177 22.47 15.42 -29.61
C LYS A 177 22.95 14.12 -28.97
N PRO A 178 23.21 14.11 -27.66
CA PRO A 178 23.71 12.93 -26.96
C PRO A 178 22.66 11.81 -26.93
N VAL A 179 23.15 10.56 -27.04
CA VAL A 179 22.30 9.38 -27.20
C VAL A 179 22.07 8.72 -25.85
N GLU A 180 20.80 8.56 -25.47
CA GLU A 180 20.39 7.95 -24.21
C GLU A 180 20.16 6.44 -24.35
N TYR A 181 20.69 5.68 -23.39
CA TYR A 181 20.44 4.26 -23.19
C TYR A 181 19.71 4.08 -21.86
N LYS A 182 18.63 3.30 -21.85
CA LYS A 182 17.81 3.03 -20.66
C LYS A 182 17.76 1.55 -20.36
N GLY A 183 17.97 1.20 -19.10
CA GLY A 183 17.69 -0.13 -18.55
C GLY A 183 16.79 0.00 -17.34
N ILE A 184 15.80 -0.88 -17.24
CA ILE A 184 14.83 -0.88 -16.14
C ILE A 184 15.22 -1.99 -15.17
N LEU A 185 15.42 -1.63 -13.91
CA LEU A 185 15.55 -2.58 -12.83
C LEU A 185 14.19 -2.70 -12.15
N GLU A 186 13.47 -3.79 -12.41
CA GLU A 186 12.05 -3.94 -12.02
C GLU A 186 11.84 -3.90 -10.50
N HIS A 187 12.73 -4.52 -9.73
CA HIS A 187 12.64 -4.58 -8.28
C HIS A 187 14.00 -4.40 -7.60
N VAL A 188 14.23 -3.25 -6.97
CA VAL A 188 15.43 -3.01 -6.16
C VAL A 188 15.13 -3.34 -4.69
N LEU A 189 15.66 -4.46 -4.20
CA LEU A 189 15.36 -4.97 -2.85
C LEU A 189 16.41 -4.59 -1.80
N GLU A 190 17.65 -4.37 -2.23
CA GLU A 190 18.84 -4.13 -1.41
C GLU A 190 19.72 -3.07 -2.05
N ASP A 191 20.69 -2.55 -1.31
CA ASP A 191 21.69 -1.63 -1.84
C ASP A 191 22.45 -2.28 -3.00
N VAL A 192 22.55 -1.54 -4.11
CA VAL A 192 23.23 -2.00 -5.33
C VAL A 192 24.27 -0.98 -5.74
N GLU A 193 25.48 -1.46 -6.03
CA GLU A 193 26.49 -0.68 -6.72
C GLU A 193 26.40 -0.99 -8.21
N PHE A 194 26.34 0.04 -9.06
CA PHE A 194 26.27 -0.18 -10.50
C PHE A 194 27.41 0.52 -11.24
N ARG A 195 27.85 -0.12 -12.32
CA ARG A 195 28.91 0.39 -13.19
C ARG A 195 28.52 0.17 -14.66
N PRO A 196 28.16 1.24 -15.38
CA PRO A 196 27.85 1.13 -16.80
C PRO A 196 29.11 0.89 -17.64
N ALA A 197 28.93 0.09 -18.69
CA ALA A 197 29.93 -0.31 -19.67
C ALA A 197 29.29 -0.29 -21.08
N ALA A 198 29.93 0.40 -22.01
CA ALA A 198 29.44 0.59 -23.38
C ALA A 198 30.60 0.34 -24.35
N HIS A 199 30.47 -0.70 -25.16
CA HIS A 199 31.52 -1.16 -26.07
C HIS A 199 32.87 -1.38 -25.35
N ASP A 200 33.81 -0.44 -25.50
CA ASP A 200 35.14 -0.45 -24.88
C ASP A 200 35.28 0.51 -23.69
N ALA A 201 34.27 1.35 -23.44
CA ALA A 201 34.25 2.31 -22.37
C ALA A 201 33.64 1.72 -21.09
N LEU A 202 34.33 1.91 -19.96
CA LEU A 202 33.83 1.59 -18.62
C LEU A 202 33.75 2.88 -17.81
N TRP A 203 32.64 3.08 -17.09
CA TRP A 203 32.56 4.18 -16.13
C TRP A 203 33.64 4.03 -15.06
N PRO A 204 34.38 5.08 -14.68
CA PRO A 204 35.55 4.93 -13.82
C PRO A 204 35.22 4.53 -12.38
N ARG A 205 34.05 4.91 -11.87
CA ARG A 205 33.62 4.66 -10.49
C ARG A 205 32.40 3.75 -10.42
N TRP A 206 32.22 3.10 -9.28
CA TRP A 206 30.95 2.46 -8.94
C TRP A 206 30.01 3.52 -8.37
N GLU A 207 28.81 3.63 -8.93
CA GLU A 207 27.76 4.47 -8.38
C GLU A 207 26.93 3.65 -7.39
N LYS A 208 26.64 4.21 -6.21
CA LYS A 208 25.87 3.53 -5.17
C LYS A 208 24.41 3.91 -5.27
N LEU A 209 23.55 2.90 -5.23
CA LEU A 209 22.11 3.02 -5.12
C LEU A 209 21.71 2.54 -3.73
N THR A 210 21.33 3.47 -2.85
CA THR A 210 20.90 3.13 -1.48
C THR A 210 19.40 2.92 -1.46
N VAL A 211 18.98 1.77 -0.97
CA VAL A 211 17.57 1.39 -0.92
C VAL A 211 17.01 1.69 0.46
N LEU A 212 16.08 2.65 0.52
CA LEU A 212 15.33 2.94 1.72
C LEU A 212 13.93 2.33 1.66
N GLN A 213 13.51 1.74 2.77
CA GLN A 213 12.13 1.27 2.92
C GLN A 213 11.16 2.46 3.05
N ARG A 214 9.99 2.37 2.42
CA ARG A 214 8.91 3.37 2.58
C ARG A 214 8.33 3.32 4.00
N PRO A 215 7.81 4.44 4.54
CA PRO A 215 7.13 4.43 5.82
C PRO A 215 5.85 3.58 5.74
N ALA A 216 5.63 2.74 6.76
CA ALA A 216 4.45 1.91 6.88
C ALA A 216 3.87 2.02 8.30
N VAL A 217 2.58 1.72 8.43
CA VAL A 217 1.92 1.57 9.73
C VAL A 217 2.25 0.18 10.26
N LYS A 218 2.89 0.12 11.44
CA LYS A 218 3.29 -1.13 12.09
C LYS A 218 2.13 -1.74 12.88
N THR A 219 1.47 -0.91 13.68
CA THR A 219 0.33 -1.31 14.52
C THR A 219 -0.68 -0.17 14.58
N LEU A 220 -1.95 -0.53 14.65
CA LEU A 220 -3.06 0.39 14.90
C LEU A 220 -3.69 0.03 16.24
N ALA A 221 -4.01 1.06 17.03
CA ALA A 221 -4.86 0.96 18.19
C ALA A 221 -6.01 1.94 18.01
N LEU A 222 -7.24 1.42 17.98
CA LEU A 222 -8.46 2.19 17.83
C LEU A 222 -9.23 2.07 19.14
N VAL A 223 -9.39 3.19 19.84
CA VAL A 223 -10.22 3.27 21.06
C VAL A 223 -11.53 3.93 20.69
N SER A 224 -12.62 3.18 20.77
CA SER A 224 -13.98 3.63 20.43
C SER A 224 -14.68 4.10 21.69
N HIS A 225 -15.04 5.38 21.72
CA HIS A 225 -15.72 6.01 22.86
C HIS A 225 -17.21 6.14 22.57
N PHE A 226 -17.96 5.09 22.90
CA PHE A 226 -19.38 5.02 22.58
C PHE A 226 -20.16 6.22 23.16
N PRO A 227 -21.18 6.72 22.43
CA PRO A 227 -22.08 7.74 22.95
C PRO A 227 -22.68 7.37 24.31
N ALA A 228 -22.81 8.36 25.19
CA ALA A 228 -23.27 8.15 26.57
C ALA A 228 -24.64 7.45 26.67
N TYR A 229 -25.54 7.68 25.71
CA TYR A 229 -26.88 7.06 25.69
C TYR A 229 -26.84 5.53 25.56
N LEU A 230 -25.78 4.96 24.96
CA LEU A 230 -25.61 3.52 24.81
C LEU A 230 -25.16 2.83 26.12
N GLY A 231 -24.60 3.58 27.08
CA GLY A 231 -24.12 3.06 28.36
C GLY A 231 -23.04 1.98 28.24
N ARG A 232 -22.29 1.93 27.12
CA ARG A 232 -21.21 0.97 26.89
C ARG A 232 -19.86 1.54 27.31
N ALA A 233 -19.00 0.67 27.83
CA ALA A 233 -17.61 1.02 28.12
C ALA A 233 -16.80 1.08 26.82
N ASP A 234 -15.73 1.88 26.84
CA ASP A 234 -14.83 2.03 25.70
C ASP A 234 -14.27 0.69 25.22
N GLU A 235 -14.25 0.49 23.91
CA GLU A 235 -13.72 -0.73 23.28
C GLU A 235 -12.41 -0.41 22.55
N THR A 236 -11.39 -1.22 22.78
CA THR A 236 -10.10 -1.09 22.09
C THR A 236 -9.94 -2.21 21.07
N SER A 237 -9.83 -1.83 19.79
CA SER A 237 -9.51 -2.73 18.69
C SER A 237 -8.08 -2.48 18.19
N SER A 238 -7.40 -3.57 17.81
CA SER A 238 -6.12 -3.51 17.09
C SER A 238 -6.27 -3.80 15.59
N ILE A 239 -7.48 -4.13 15.15
CA ILE A 239 -7.84 -4.38 13.76
C ILE A 239 -8.17 -3.04 13.14
N GLY A 240 -7.60 -2.74 11.97
CA GLY A 240 -7.84 -1.46 11.29
C GLY A 240 -9.28 -1.29 10.77
N ASP A 241 -9.98 -2.39 10.50
CA ASP A 241 -11.41 -2.32 10.15
C ASP A 241 -12.25 -1.96 11.38
N LEU A 242 -13.14 -0.99 11.19
CA LEU A 242 -13.90 -0.38 12.25
C LEU A 242 -15.39 -0.71 12.08
N ARG A 243 -16.02 -1.24 13.13
CA ARG A 243 -17.46 -1.49 13.17
C ARG A 243 -18.05 -0.87 14.42
N VAL A 244 -18.58 0.34 14.28
CA VAL A 244 -19.06 1.14 15.41
C VAL A 244 -20.44 1.73 15.12
N PRO A 245 -21.25 2.01 16.16
CA PRO A 245 -22.49 2.77 16.00
C PRO A 245 -22.23 4.16 15.41
N ALA A 246 -23.18 4.67 14.63
CA ALA A 246 -23.08 6.03 14.11
C ALA A 246 -23.08 7.07 15.25
N GLY A 247 -22.19 8.06 15.17
CA GLY A 247 -21.96 9.10 16.19
C GLY A 247 -20.82 8.77 17.17
N ASP A 248 -20.16 7.62 17.04
CA ASP A 248 -19.04 7.22 17.90
C ASP A 248 -17.78 8.06 17.61
N LEU A 249 -17.04 8.39 18.66
CA LEU A 249 -15.76 9.10 18.60
C LEU A 249 -14.63 8.10 18.76
N VAL A 250 -13.97 7.78 17.65
CA VAL A 250 -12.90 6.80 17.60
C VAL A 250 -11.56 7.51 17.63
N ARG A 251 -10.77 7.25 18.66
CA ARG A 251 -9.38 7.71 18.77
C ARG A 251 -8.48 6.66 18.11
N LEU A 252 -7.94 7.03 16.96
CA LEU A 252 -6.99 6.22 16.22
C LEU A 252 -5.56 6.60 16.60
N THR A 253 -4.78 5.63 17.04
CA THR A 253 -3.34 5.75 17.33
C THR A 253 -2.58 4.77 16.45
N ALA A 254 -1.79 5.31 15.51
CA ALA A 254 -0.97 4.54 14.58
C ALA A 254 0.50 4.59 14.99
N THR A 255 1.12 3.44 15.19
CA THR A 255 2.57 3.31 15.39
C THR A 255 3.25 3.04 14.05
N LEU A 256 4.30 3.78 13.73
CA LEU A 256 4.94 3.81 12.42
C LEU A 256 6.29 3.09 12.44
N THR A 257 6.69 2.52 11.30
CA THR A 257 8.01 1.85 11.17
C THR A 257 9.19 2.82 11.13
N LYS A 258 8.94 4.07 10.72
CA LYS A 258 9.94 5.13 10.56
C LYS A 258 9.44 6.47 11.08
N LYS A 259 10.38 7.38 11.35
CA LYS A 259 10.07 8.77 11.72
C LYS A 259 9.47 9.51 10.53
N VAL A 260 8.30 10.13 10.74
CA VAL A 260 7.58 10.88 9.69
C VAL A 260 7.63 12.39 9.92
N LYS A 261 7.59 13.17 8.84
CA LYS A 261 7.46 14.63 8.86
C LYS A 261 6.00 15.06 9.00
N SER A 262 5.09 14.35 8.35
CA SER A 262 3.64 14.58 8.42
C SER A 262 2.88 13.26 8.26
N ALA A 263 1.75 13.14 8.95
CA ALA A 263 0.81 12.05 8.81
C ALA A 263 -0.58 12.65 8.58
N ARG A 264 -1.25 12.22 7.52
CA ARG A 264 -2.58 12.69 7.12
C ARG A 264 -3.52 11.50 7.00
N ILE A 265 -4.76 11.69 7.40
CA ILE A 265 -5.83 10.73 7.19
C ILE A 265 -6.76 11.24 6.10
N VAL A 266 -7.10 10.39 5.14
CA VAL A 266 -8.11 10.66 4.13
C VAL A 266 -9.24 9.68 4.34
N THR A 267 -10.42 10.19 4.67
CA THR A 267 -11.66 9.41 4.67
C THR A 267 -12.34 9.51 3.32
N ARG A 268 -12.99 8.43 2.92
CA ARG A 268 -13.73 8.32 1.67
C ARG A 268 -15.06 7.68 1.99
N ASP A 269 -16.13 8.43 1.79
CA ASP A 269 -17.47 7.88 1.87
C ASP A 269 -17.86 7.30 0.51
N ASN A 270 -18.99 6.59 0.45
CA ASN A 270 -19.41 5.84 -0.73
C ASN A 270 -19.55 6.70 -2.01
N GLN A 271 -19.55 8.04 -1.90
CA GLN A 271 -19.67 8.93 -3.07
C GLN A 271 -18.54 9.96 -3.23
N GLN A 272 -17.77 10.35 -2.21
CA GLN A 272 -16.69 11.35 -2.33
C GLN A 272 -15.55 11.13 -1.33
N ALA A 273 -14.32 11.47 -1.74
CA ALA A 273 -13.16 11.52 -0.86
C ALA A 273 -13.12 12.89 -0.15
N HIS A 274 -13.02 12.86 1.18
CA HIS A 274 -12.89 14.06 1.99
C HIS A 274 -11.47 14.64 1.90
N ALA A 275 -11.33 15.90 2.29
CA ALA A 275 -10.02 16.56 2.35
C ALA A 275 -9.10 15.83 3.35
N PRO A 276 -7.79 15.72 3.06
CA PRO A 276 -6.84 15.13 3.99
C PRO A 276 -6.78 15.94 5.29
N LEU A 277 -6.97 15.26 6.42
CA LEU A 277 -6.88 15.83 7.76
C LEU A 277 -5.53 15.49 8.37
N GLU A 278 -4.89 16.45 9.03
CA GLU A 278 -3.58 16.23 9.68
C GLU A 278 -3.77 15.47 10.99
N MET A 279 -2.90 14.48 11.23
CA MET A 279 -2.83 13.75 12.48
C MET A 279 -1.83 14.42 13.44
N THR A 280 -2.09 14.34 14.75
CA THR A 280 -1.16 14.83 15.76
C THR A 280 -0.01 13.84 15.93
N LEU A 281 1.22 14.29 15.69
CA LEU A 281 2.43 13.50 15.86
C LEU A 281 3.00 13.67 17.26
N ASP A 282 3.52 12.59 17.83
CA ASP A 282 4.28 12.60 19.07
C ASP A 282 5.68 13.23 18.90
N GLU A 283 6.36 13.59 20.00
CA GLU A 283 7.71 14.17 20.01
C GLU A 283 8.73 13.28 19.29
N ALA A 284 8.59 11.95 19.43
CA ALA A 284 9.44 10.97 18.77
C ALA A 284 9.13 10.79 17.27
N ARG A 285 8.02 11.35 16.77
CA ARG A 285 7.51 11.24 15.38
C ARG A 285 7.31 9.81 14.87
N THR A 286 7.06 8.89 15.78
CA THR A 286 6.83 7.46 15.52
C THR A 286 5.38 7.05 15.77
N THR A 287 4.60 7.92 16.42
CA THR A 287 3.19 7.69 16.72
C THR A 287 2.36 8.86 16.19
N ALA A 288 1.26 8.55 15.50
CA ALA A 288 0.30 9.52 14.99
C ALA A 288 -1.08 9.25 15.62
N THR A 289 -1.72 10.28 16.16
CA THR A 289 -3.04 10.19 16.80
C THR A 289 -4.06 11.08 16.10
N PHE A 290 -5.28 10.58 15.93
CA PHE A 290 -6.39 11.32 15.32
C PHE A 290 -7.72 10.91 15.95
N GLY A 291 -8.63 11.87 16.14
CA GLY A 291 -10.00 11.60 16.57
C GLY A 291 -10.95 11.66 15.38
N LEU A 292 -11.59 10.54 15.05
CA LEU A 292 -12.54 10.42 13.96
C LEU A 292 -13.95 10.23 14.53
N THR A 293 -14.90 11.06 14.09
CA THR A 293 -16.33 10.85 14.37
C THR A 293 -16.94 10.06 13.22
N VAL A 294 -17.46 8.86 13.52
CA VAL A 294 -18.00 7.96 12.51
C VAL A 294 -19.50 8.18 12.36
N ASN A 295 -19.94 8.79 11.24
CA ASN A 295 -21.36 9.02 10.95
C ASN A 295 -21.89 8.14 9.81
N GLU A 296 -21.02 7.85 8.84
CA GLU A 296 -21.37 7.09 7.64
C GLU A 296 -20.37 5.97 7.40
N ALA A 297 -20.82 4.96 6.64
CA ALA A 297 -19.96 3.88 6.21
C ALA A 297 -19.05 4.36 5.07
N GLY A 298 -17.81 3.89 5.08
CA GLY A 298 -16.80 4.37 4.15
C GLY A 298 -15.47 3.63 4.31
N TYR A 299 -14.41 4.27 3.84
CA TYR A 299 -13.05 3.77 3.93
C TYR A 299 -12.13 4.88 4.42
N TYR A 300 -11.05 4.53 5.10
CA TYR A 300 -10.00 5.50 5.42
C TYR A 300 -8.63 4.96 5.06
N LYS A 301 -7.73 5.88 4.73
CA LYS A 301 -6.32 5.60 4.47
C LYS A 301 -5.43 6.59 5.17
N ILE A 302 -4.27 6.12 5.59
CA ILE A 302 -3.27 6.93 6.28
C ILE A 302 -2.13 7.22 5.32
N LEU A 303 -1.99 8.49 4.96
CA LEU A 303 -0.90 9.02 4.13
C LEU A 303 0.24 9.47 5.03
N LEU A 304 1.42 8.92 4.79
CA LEU A 304 2.61 9.18 5.58
C LEU A 304 3.68 9.78 4.68
N ARG A 305 4.37 10.82 5.17
CA ARG A 305 5.54 11.42 4.52
C ARG A 305 6.73 11.39 5.46
N CYS A 306 7.81 10.71 5.06
CA CYS A 306 9.03 10.60 5.86
C CYS A 306 9.87 11.88 5.87
N VAL A 307 10.84 11.95 6.79
CA VAL A 307 11.87 13.02 6.80
C VAL A 307 12.73 12.95 5.53
N ASP A 308 12.94 11.74 5.00
CA ASP A 308 13.71 11.45 3.78
C ASP A 308 12.91 11.73 2.48
N ASP A 309 11.79 12.46 2.59
CA ASP A 309 10.86 12.79 1.50
C ASP A 309 10.21 11.59 0.78
N LEU A 310 10.29 10.41 1.40
CA LEU A 310 9.61 9.20 0.93
C LEU A 310 8.17 9.16 1.43
N ASP A 311 7.23 9.06 0.50
CA ASP A 311 5.81 8.88 0.78
C ASP A 311 5.42 7.39 0.85
N ASN A 312 4.27 7.12 1.45
CA ASN A 312 3.63 5.82 1.34
C ASN A 312 2.84 5.72 0.02
N SER A 313 3.45 5.13 -1.02
CA SER A 313 2.84 5.05 -2.37
C SER A 313 1.58 4.19 -2.44
N SER A 314 1.44 3.21 -1.54
CA SER A 314 0.31 2.28 -1.51
C SER A 314 -0.19 2.13 -0.07
N PRO A 315 -0.91 3.15 0.43
CA PRO A 315 -1.45 3.10 1.78
C PRO A 315 -2.51 2.00 1.90
N VAL A 316 -2.53 1.32 3.04
CA VAL A 316 -3.58 0.35 3.36
C VAL A 316 -4.91 1.09 3.50
N GLU A 317 -5.93 0.59 2.82
CA GLU A 317 -7.31 1.06 2.95
C GLU A 317 -8.03 0.19 3.98
N TYR A 318 -8.67 0.84 4.95
CA TYR A 318 -9.42 0.19 6.02
C TYR A 318 -10.90 0.52 5.89
N ALA A 319 -11.77 -0.45 6.18
CA ALA A 319 -13.21 -0.28 6.07
C ALA A 319 -13.83 0.31 7.36
N ILE A 320 -14.81 1.18 7.19
CA ILE A 320 -15.64 1.75 8.26
C ILE A 320 -17.08 1.27 8.04
N ASP A 321 -17.58 0.44 8.94
CA ASP A 321 -18.98 0.02 9.02
C ASP A 321 -19.69 0.81 10.14
N ALA A 322 -20.44 1.84 9.73
CA ALA A 322 -21.24 2.64 10.64
C ALA A 322 -22.63 2.01 10.82
N VAL A 323 -22.87 1.41 11.97
CA VAL A 323 -24.18 0.82 12.30
C VAL A 323 -25.14 1.95 12.68
N LYS A 324 -26.00 2.34 11.75
CA LYS A 324 -27.01 3.37 11.97
C LYS A 324 -28.06 2.87 12.97
N ASP A 325 -28.38 3.74 13.90
CA ASP A 325 -29.49 3.57 14.84
C ASP A 325 -30.85 3.70 14.12
N ARG A 326 -31.74 2.75 14.37
CA ARG A 326 -33.03 2.63 13.69
C ARG A 326 -34.13 3.26 14.54
N ALA A 327 -35.18 3.73 13.89
CA ALA A 327 -36.33 4.21 14.63
C ALA A 327 -37.08 3.04 15.32
N PRO A 328 -37.63 3.28 16.52
CA PRO A 328 -38.36 2.25 17.24
C PRO A 328 -39.61 1.84 16.47
N THR A 329 -39.95 0.55 16.51
CA THR A 329 -41.16 0.04 15.86
C THR A 329 -42.26 -0.12 16.89
N VAL A 330 -43.43 0.47 16.63
CA VAL A 330 -44.58 0.47 17.57
C VAL A 330 -45.80 -0.16 16.93
N ARG A 331 -46.48 -1.03 17.69
CA ARG A 331 -47.73 -1.67 17.28
C ARG A 331 -48.77 -1.57 18.38
N ILE A 332 -49.97 -1.12 18.02
CA ILE A 332 -51.17 -1.23 18.87
C ILE A 332 -51.74 -2.62 18.68
N SER A 333 -51.85 -3.37 19.77
CA SER A 333 -52.41 -4.73 19.77
C SER A 333 -53.91 -4.73 20.04
N PHE A 334 -54.42 -3.73 20.77
CA PHE A 334 -55.84 -3.59 21.01
C PHE A 334 -56.24 -2.12 21.22
N PRO A 335 -57.32 -1.63 20.58
CA PRO A 335 -58.02 -2.26 19.46
C PRO A 335 -57.19 -2.06 18.17
N ALA A 336 -56.83 -3.14 17.49
CA ALA A 336 -56.09 -3.09 16.22
C ALA A 336 -57.01 -2.82 15.01
N GLN A 337 -58.06 -2.02 15.22
CA GLN A 337 -59.03 -1.64 14.20
C GLN A 337 -59.80 -0.39 14.65
N ASP A 338 -60.40 0.29 13.68
CA ASP A 338 -61.35 1.36 13.95
C ASP A 338 -62.56 0.84 14.74
N LYS A 339 -63.05 1.68 15.66
CA LYS A 339 -64.17 1.34 16.54
C LYS A 339 -65.15 2.49 16.65
N THR A 340 -66.42 2.13 16.77
CA THR A 340 -67.49 3.07 17.09
C THR A 340 -67.67 3.07 18.61
N VAL A 341 -67.60 4.25 19.23
CA VAL A 341 -67.62 4.43 20.68
C VAL A 341 -68.58 5.54 21.09
N THR A 342 -68.97 5.55 22.36
CA THR A 342 -69.75 6.66 22.93
C THR A 342 -68.82 7.74 23.45
N ARG A 343 -69.36 8.95 23.64
CA ARG A 343 -68.63 10.09 24.25
C ARG A 343 -68.11 9.83 25.67
N PHE A 344 -68.63 8.82 26.35
CA PHE A 344 -68.26 8.47 27.73
C PHE A 344 -67.40 7.21 27.84
N ALA A 345 -66.90 6.68 26.72
CA ALA A 345 -66.20 5.41 26.70
C ALA A 345 -64.81 5.49 27.38
N HIS A 346 -64.48 4.42 28.09
CA HIS A 346 -63.15 4.10 28.64
C HIS A 346 -62.57 2.96 27.84
N TRP A 347 -61.65 3.26 26.93
CA TRP A 347 -61.13 2.23 26.04
C TRP A 347 -59.68 1.87 26.39
N PRO A 348 -59.41 0.62 26.79
CA PRO A 348 -58.04 0.19 27.02
C PRO A 348 -57.32 0.08 25.68
N VAL A 349 -56.23 0.82 25.54
CA VAL A 349 -55.32 0.76 24.41
C VAL A 349 -54.09 -0.02 24.84
N ARG A 350 -53.93 -1.22 24.29
CA ARG A 350 -52.73 -2.05 24.48
C ARG A 350 -51.78 -1.88 23.34
N PHE A 351 -50.50 -1.77 23.68
CA PHE A 351 -49.45 -1.53 22.71
C PHE A 351 -48.16 -2.20 23.11
N SER A 352 -47.34 -2.45 22.10
CA SER A 352 -46.02 -3.03 22.22
C SER A 352 -45.11 -2.35 21.23
N GLY A 353 -43.89 -2.00 21.62
CA GLY A 353 -42.87 -1.57 20.69
C GLY A 353 -41.51 -2.15 21.04
N ARG A 354 -40.66 -2.21 20.03
CA ARG A 354 -39.31 -2.76 20.08
C ARG A 354 -38.33 -1.76 19.50
N ASP A 355 -37.18 -1.68 20.14
CA ASP A 355 -36.04 -0.86 19.73
C ASP A 355 -34.70 -1.59 19.92
N ASP A 356 -33.68 -1.14 19.20
CA ASP A 356 -32.33 -1.73 19.23
C ASP A 356 -31.55 -1.32 20.49
N TYR A 357 -31.70 -0.07 20.95
CA TYR A 357 -30.95 0.54 22.07
C TYR A 357 -31.82 0.97 23.25
N GLY A 358 -33.13 1.00 23.09
CA GLY A 358 -34.12 0.99 24.16
C GLY A 358 -34.96 2.25 24.21
N ILE A 359 -36.22 2.08 24.62
CA ILE A 359 -37.21 3.15 24.53
C ILE A 359 -37.09 4.10 25.73
N ALA A 360 -37.01 5.40 25.48
CA ALA A 360 -36.91 6.43 26.51
C ALA A 360 -38.29 6.94 26.96
N ARG A 361 -39.20 7.21 26.02
CA ARG A 361 -40.54 7.74 26.29
C ARG A 361 -41.58 7.16 25.34
N ALA A 362 -42.83 7.12 25.82
CA ALA A 362 -44.00 6.76 25.04
C ALA A 362 -45.11 7.79 25.30
N ALA A 363 -45.76 8.25 24.24
CA ALA A 363 -46.89 9.17 24.32
C ALA A 363 -48.03 8.68 23.43
N LEU A 364 -49.25 8.72 23.95
CA LEU A 364 -50.46 8.56 23.15
C LEU A 364 -50.82 9.93 22.58
N LYS A 365 -50.70 10.07 21.26
CA LYS A 365 -51.10 11.29 20.54
C LYS A 365 -52.47 11.08 19.93
N TYR A 366 -53.34 12.08 20.06
CA TYR A 366 -54.66 12.05 19.45
C TYR A 366 -55.02 13.39 18.82
N ARG A 367 -55.92 13.32 17.85
CA ARG A 367 -56.47 14.47 17.14
C ARG A 367 -57.98 14.28 17.01
N VAL A 368 -58.73 15.29 17.43
CA VAL A 368 -60.19 15.31 17.26
C VAL A 368 -60.51 15.99 15.93
N MET A 369 -61.27 15.30 15.08
CA MET A 369 -61.81 15.81 13.84
C MET A 369 -63.31 16.04 13.97
N SER A 370 -63.76 17.19 13.45
CA SER A 370 -65.18 17.49 13.31
C SER A 370 -65.87 16.50 12.37
N ALA A 371 -67.18 16.34 12.54
CA ALA A 371 -67.99 15.54 11.64
C ALA A 371 -67.81 16.03 10.19
N PRO A 372 -67.58 15.14 9.21
CA PRO A 372 -67.59 15.54 7.81
C PRO A 372 -68.97 16.12 7.48
N ALA A 373 -69.00 17.26 6.79
CA ALA A 373 -70.24 17.88 6.34
C ALA A 373 -71.03 16.88 5.46
N GLU A 374 -72.30 16.73 5.77
CA GLU A 374 -73.23 15.82 5.10
C GLU A 374 -73.23 16.12 3.58
N GLY A 375 -72.68 15.19 2.78
CA GLY A 375 -72.56 15.33 1.31
C GLY A 375 -71.15 15.33 0.74
N ALA A 376 -70.09 15.33 1.56
CA ALA A 376 -68.74 15.06 1.06
C ALA A 376 -68.56 13.54 0.85
N ALA A 377 -68.20 13.14 -0.37
CA ALA A 377 -67.83 11.77 -0.71
C ALA A 377 -66.83 11.21 0.33
N PRO A 378 -66.81 9.88 0.58
CA PRO A 378 -65.82 9.28 1.46
C PRO A 378 -64.44 9.57 0.85
N ALA A 379 -63.75 10.59 1.36
CA ALA A 379 -62.37 10.84 1.02
C ALA A 379 -61.63 9.56 1.40
N GLU A 380 -61.04 8.93 0.38
CA GLU A 380 -60.17 7.77 0.52
C GLU A 380 -59.19 8.02 1.67
N ALA A 381 -58.92 6.97 2.43
CA ALA A 381 -58.18 6.96 3.69
C ALA A 381 -56.69 7.36 3.58
N ASP A 382 -56.32 8.21 2.62
CA ASP A 382 -54.92 8.50 2.26
C ASP A 382 -54.58 9.98 2.05
N THR A 383 -55.51 10.90 2.35
CA THR A 383 -55.15 12.32 2.49
C THR A 383 -55.21 12.71 3.95
N ALA A 384 -54.07 12.57 4.64
CA ALA A 384 -53.79 13.38 5.81
C ALA A 384 -54.03 14.84 5.41
N PRO A 385 -54.86 15.61 6.14
CA PRO A 385 -54.98 17.04 5.86
C PRO A 385 -53.59 17.65 5.94
N ASP A 386 -53.28 18.50 4.95
CA ASP A 386 -52.06 19.29 4.89
C ASP A 386 -51.78 19.87 6.29
N ALA A 387 -50.55 19.70 6.78
CA ALA A 387 -50.18 19.95 8.18
C ALA A 387 -50.41 21.41 8.66
N ALA A 388 -50.85 22.30 7.77
CA ALA A 388 -51.12 23.71 8.01
C ALA A 388 -52.52 24.02 8.58
N ASP A 389 -53.54 23.17 8.35
CA ASP A 389 -54.93 23.44 8.77
C ASP A 389 -55.52 22.41 9.75
N ALA A 390 -54.73 21.41 10.16
CA ALA A 390 -55.17 20.41 11.13
C ALA A 390 -55.04 20.93 12.57
N PRO A 391 -56.04 20.72 13.46
CA PRO A 391 -55.91 21.08 14.86
C PRO A 391 -54.70 20.37 15.50
N PRO A 392 -53.98 21.05 16.42
CA PRO A 392 -52.77 20.52 17.02
C PRO A 392 -53.06 19.18 17.69
N ALA A 393 -52.20 18.19 17.42
CA ALA A 393 -52.31 16.89 18.07
C ALA A 393 -52.03 17.06 19.56
N GLN A 394 -52.95 16.59 20.40
CA GLN A 394 -52.77 16.60 21.84
C GLN A 394 -52.03 15.33 22.25
N SER A 395 -51.06 15.45 23.15
CA SER A 395 -50.26 14.34 23.65
C SER A 395 -50.63 14.02 25.10
N LEU A 396 -50.99 12.78 25.35
CA LEU A 396 -51.08 12.21 26.68
C LEU A 396 -49.79 11.44 26.95
N ALA A 397 -48.94 11.96 27.83
CA ALA A 397 -47.71 11.29 28.23
C ALA A 397 -48.06 9.99 28.98
N LEU A 398 -47.44 8.89 28.59
CA LEU A 398 -47.66 7.58 29.23
C LEU A 398 -46.66 7.44 30.38
N GLU A 399 -46.82 8.28 31.40
CA GLU A 399 -45.97 8.23 32.59
C GLU A 399 -46.25 6.96 33.41
N GLY A 400 -45.21 6.15 33.65
CA GLY A 400 -45.28 4.97 34.53
C GLY A 400 -45.35 3.60 33.84
N LEU A 401 -45.43 3.52 32.51
CA LEU A 401 -45.47 2.23 31.80
C LEU A 401 -44.09 1.70 31.36
N ILE A 402 -43.06 2.54 31.36
CA ILE A 402 -41.67 2.12 31.14
C ILE A 402 -41.04 1.86 32.52
N THR A 403 -41.28 0.67 33.07
CA THR A 403 -40.87 0.31 34.44
C THR A 403 -39.34 0.28 34.64
N ALA A 404 -38.56 0.26 33.56
CA ALA A 404 -37.11 0.42 33.60
C ALA A 404 -36.61 1.17 32.35
N LYS A 405 -35.79 2.22 32.54
CA LYS A 405 -35.07 2.89 31.46
C LYS A 405 -34.22 1.87 30.68
N ASN A 406 -34.15 2.01 29.35
CA ASN A 406 -33.36 1.17 28.44
C ASN A 406 -33.86 -0.29 28.23
N GLN A 407 -35.17 -0.55 28.32
CA GLN A 407 -35.69 -1.81 27.82
C GLN A 407 -35.84 -1.78 26.29
N LYS A 408 -35.31 -2.81 25.62
CA LYS A 408 -35.43 -3.03 24.17
C LYS A 408 -36.86 -3.31 23.73
N GLU A 409 -37.72 -3.76 24.65
CA GLU A 409 -39.12 -3.99 24.40
C GLU A 409 -39.92 -3.29 25.49
N ALA A 410 -40.93 -2.53 25.09
CA ALA A 410 -41.87 -1.90 26.02
C ALA A 410 -43.29 -2.25 25.60
N SER A 411 -44.06 -2.79 26.52
CA SER A 411 -45.48 -3.05 26.36
C SER A 411 -46.27 -2.38 27.47
N GLY A 412 -47.44 -1.83 27.14
CA GLY A 412 -48.28 -1.15 28.11
C GLY A 412 -49.75 -1.23 27.75
N GLU A 413 -50.57 -0.92 28.75
CA GLU A 413 -52.01 -0.70 28.61
C GLU A 413 -52.34 0.68 29.16
N VAL A 414 -53.02 1.49 28.36
CA VAL A 414 -53.47 2.84 28.75
C VAL A 414 -54.96 2.89 28.59
N ASN A 415 -55.66 3.28 29.65
CA ASN A 415 -57.08 3.51 29.54
C ASN A 415 -57.33 4.91 28.97
N PHE A 416 -57.78 4.99 27.73
CA PHE A 416 -58.09 6.25 27.07
C PHE A 416 -59.51 6.68 27.45
N ASP A 417 -59.59 7.67 28.36
CA ASP A 417 -60.86 8.26 28.80
C ASP A 417 -61.29 9.37 27.83
N LEU A 418 -62.41 9.17 27.14
CA LEU A 418 -62.94 10.14 26.19
C LEU A 418 -63.81 11.22 26.84
N ARG A 419 -64.21 11.07 28.12
CA ARG A 419 -65.07 12.03 28.83
C ARG A 419 -64.48 13.45 28.91
N PRO A 420 -63.19 13.63 29.24
CA PRO A 420 -62.60 14.96 29.38
C PRO A 420 -62.55 15.74 28.07
N LEU A 421 -62.67 15.05 26.93
CA LEU A 421 -62.58 15.62 25.59
C LEU A 421 -63.89 16.31 25.14
N ASN A 422 -64.98 16.19 25.91
CA ASN A 422 -66.28 16.79 25.66
C ASN A 422 -66.77 16.65 24.19
N LEU A 423 -66.66 15.43 23.67
CA LEU A 423 -66.92 15.11 22.26
C LEU A 423 -68.41 15.17 21.94
N GLN A 424 -68.72 15.63 20.73
CA GLN A 424 -70.07 15.63 20.18
C GLN A 424 -70.32 14.39 19.30
N PRO A 425 -71.56 13.86 19.26
CA PRO A 425 -71.91 12.80 18.32
C PRO A 425 -71.60 13.21 16.87
N GLY A 426 -71.00 12.31 16.11
CA GLY A 426 -70.55 12.52 14.74
C GLY A 426 -69.07 12.91 14.60
N GLN A 427 -68.38 13.26 15.69
CA GLN A 427 -66.94 13.54 15.66
C GLN A 427 -66.11 12.26 15.56
N ARG A 428 -64.88 12.40 15.04
CA ARG A 428 -63.91 11.30 14.91
C ARG A 428 -62.66 11.62 15.73
N VAL A 429 -62.18 10.67 16.53
CA VAL A 429 -60.92 10.80 17.27
C VAL A 429 -59.90 9.88 16.63
N ILE A 430 -58.90 10.48 15.99
CA ILE A 430 -57.77 9.77 15.40
C ILE A 430 -56.68 9.68 16.47
N TYR A 431 -56.17 8.49 16.76
CA TYR A 431 -55.11 8.30 17.75
C TYR A 431 -54.00 7.40 17.22
N TRP A 432 -52.79 7.65 17.72
CA TRP A 432 -51.60 6.84 17.48
C TRP A 432 -50.66 6.93 18.68
N ILE A 433 -49.73 6.00 18.75
CA ILE A 433 -48.69 5.99 19.77
C ILE A 433 -47.38 6.41 19.13
N ASP A 434 -46.67 7.28 19.81
CA ASP A 434 -45.36 7.79 19.44
C ASP A 434 -44.35 7.34 20.50
N TYR A 435 -43.34 6.59 20.07
CA TYR A 435 -42.20 6.22 20.91
C TYR A 435 -41.02 7.10 20.58
N GLU A 436 -40.31 7.53 21.62
CA GLU A 436 -39.04 8.24 21.53
C GLU A 436 -37.94 7.32 22.06
N ASP A 437 -36.93 7.12 21.23
CA ASP A 437 -35.71 6.39 21.58
C ASP A 437 -34.77 7.28 22.43
N ASN A 438 -33.74 6.68 23.03
CA ASN A 438 -32.74 7.31 23.89
C ASN A 438 -31.62 8.04 23.14
N ARG A 439 -31.61 8.02 21.80
CA ARG A 439 -30.62 8.72 20.97
C ARG A 439 -30.57 10.23 21.23
N GLU A 440 -29.37 10.76 21.48
CA GLU A 440 -29.09 12.20 21.60
C GLU A 440 -28.15 12.68 20.47
N PRO A 441 -28.25 13.94 19.99
CA PRO A 441 -29.15 15.01 20.41
C PRO A 441 -30.54 14.98 19.76
N GLY A 442 -30.76 14.12 18.76
CA GLY A 442 -32.04 13.95 18.08
C GLY A 442 -32.59 12.56 18.31
N ALA A 443 -33.60 12.44 19.16
CA ALA A 443 -34.29 11.18 19.41
C ALA A 443 -34.95 10.68 18.13
N ASN A 444 -34.80 9.39 17.85
CA ASN A 444 -35.56 8.76 16.77
C ASN A 444 -37.02 8.57 17.25
N HIS A 445 -37.98 8.86 16.37
CA HIS A 445 -39.40 8.71 16.65
C HIS A 445 -39.99 7.51 15.89
N GLY A 446 -40.72 6.68 16.61
CA GLY A 446 -41.47 5.54 16.08
C GLY A 446 -42.96 5.80 16.15
N LYS A 447 -43.61 5.97 14.98
CA LYS A 447 -45.06 6.16 14.90
C LYS A 447 -45.77 4.83 14.68
N SER A 448 -46.79 4.54 15.48
CA SER A 448 -47.67 3.39 15.25
C SER A 448 -48.62 3.60 14.06
N GLN A 449 -49.29 2.53 13.65
CA GLN A 449 -50.52 2.65 12.84
C GLN A 449 -51.53 3.55 13.55
N THR A 450 -52.31 4.27 12.75
CA THR A 450 -53.31 5.22 13.23
C THR A 450 -54.67 4.55 13.21
N TYR A 451 -55.45 4.73 14.27
CA TYR A 451 -56.81 4.20 14.36
C TYR A 451 -57.80 5.30 14.68
N THR A 452 -59.05 5.07 14.30
CA THR A 452 -60.13 6.05 14.46
C THR A 452 -61.22 5.53 15.39
N PHE A 453 -61.58 6.37 16.36
CA PHE A 453 -62.81 6.23 17.13
C PHE A 453 -63.91 7.10 16.55
N ASN A 454 -64.97 6.47 16.05
CA ASN A 454 -66.16 7.17 15.57
C ASN A 454 -67.12 7.38 16.75
N VAL A 455 -67.36 8.63 17.13
CA VAL A 455 -68.19 8.97 18.29
C VAL A 455 -69.65 9.01 17.86
N VAL A 456 -70.49 8.16 18.45
CA VAL A 456 -71.94 8.12 18.21
C VAL A 456 -72.71 8.29 19.51
N ASP A 457 -74.01 8.54 19.40
CA ASP A 457 -74.89 8.52 20.56
C ASP A 457 -75.11 7.10 21.09
N VAL A 458 -75.46 6.98 22.37
CA VAL A 458 -75.67 5.70 23.05
C VAL A 458 -76.79 4.90 22.38
N ALA A 459 -77.88 5.56 21.97
CA ALA A 459 -79.00 4.89 21.30
C ALA A 459 -78.59 4.28 19.95
N VAL A 460 -77.82 5.02 19.15
CA VAL A 460 -77.32 4.55 17.85
C VAL A 460 -76.34 3.38 18.03
N LEU A 461 -75.46 3.45 19.04
CA LEU A 461 -74.54 2.36 19.33
C LEU A 461 -75.28 1.09 19.78
N GLN A 462 -76.32 1.22 20.60
CA GLN A 462 -77.15 0.09 21.01
C GLN A 462 -77.83 -0.58 19.82
N GLU A 463 -78.41 0.21 18.91
CA GLU A 463 -79.02 -0.34 17.69
C GLU A 463 -77.99 -1.07 16.82
N MET A 464 -76.78 -0.51 16.67
CA MET A 464 -75.69 -1.16 15.95
C MET A 464 -75.26 -2.47 16.62
N LEU A 465 -75.11 -2.48 17.95
CA LEU A 465 -74.74 -3.69 18.70
C LEU A 465 -75.81 -4.77 18.63
N ASP A 466 -77.10 -4.41 18.65
CA ASP A 466 -78.20 -5.35 18.50
C ASP A 466 -78.24 -5.93 17.07
N ARG A 467 -77.98 -5.11 16.06
CA ARG A 467 -77.86 -5.55 14.67
C ARG A 467 -76.68 -6.52 14.50
N ASP A 468 -75.50 -6.17 15.02
CA ASP A 468 -74.32 -7.01 14.98
C ASP A 468 -74.54 -8.32 15.73
N ARG A 469 -75.18 -8.27 16.91
CA ARG A 469 -75.54 -9.46 17.70
C ARG A 469 -76.44 -10.40 16.89
N ASN A 470 -77.47 -9.87 16.24
CA ASN A 470 -78.38 -10.68 15.44
C ASN A 470 -77.66 -11.29 14.22
N ALA A 471 -76.80 -10.53 13.55
CA ALA A 471 -75.99 -11.03 12.44
C ALA A 471 -75.04 -12.16 12.87
N VAL A 472 -74.43 -12.07 14.07
CA VAL A 472 -73.60 -13.14 14.62
C VAL A 472 -74.43 -14.38 14.94
N LEU A 473 -75.64 -14.22 15.51
CA LEU A 473 -76.53 -15.34 15.79
C LEU A 473 -76.97 -16.06 14.50
N GLU A 474 -77.31 -15.32 13.45
CA GLU A 474 -77.59 -15.88 12.12
C GLU A 474 -76.36 -16.60 11.55
N GLY A 475 -75.18 -16.00 11.65
CA GLY A 475 -73.92 -16.63 11.26
C GLY A 475 -73.70 -17.98 11.94
N ILE A 476 -73.89 -18.05 13.26
CA ILE A 476 -73.77 -19.31 14.04
C ILE A 476 -74.81 -20.34 13.58
N GLN A 477 -76.04 -19.92 13.30
CA GLN A 477 -77.07 -20.82 12.78
C GLN A 477 -76.67 -21.40 11.42
N THR A 478 -76.21 -20.56 10.48
CA THR A 478 -75.79 -21.04 9.16
C THR A 478 -74.60 -21.99 9.21
N ILE A 479 -73.66 -21.79 10.14
CA ILE A 479 -72.53 -22.71 10.36
C ILE A 479 -73.05 -24.04 10.89
N ARG A 480 -73.94 -24.02 11.89
CA ARG A 480 -74.54 -25.24 12.45
C ARG A 480 -75.33 -26.02 11.40
N ASP A 481 -76.10 -25.33 10.56
CA ASP A 481 -76.88 -25.97 9.49
C ASP A 481 -75.95 -26.60 8.45
N LYS A 482 -74.88 -25.91 8.05
CA LYS A 482 -73.83 -26.46 7.19
C LYS A 482 -73.12 -27.67 7.81
N GLU A 483 -72.82 -27.67 9.11
CA GLU A 483 -72.24 -28.82 9.80
C GLU A 483 -73.18 -30.02 9.77
N LYS A 484 -74.48 -29.79 9.99
CA LYS A 484 -75.50 -30.84 9.92
C LYS A 484 -75.64 -31.41 8.51
N ASP A 485 -75.74 -30.56 7.50
CA ASP A 485 -75.82 -30.99 6.10
C ASP A 485 -74.57 -31.75 5.67
N THR A 486 -73.39 -31.30 6.11
CA THR A 486 -72.12 -31.98 5.84
C THR A 486 -72.10 -33.36 6.50
N ARG A 487 -72.53 -33.46 7.76
CA ARG A 487 -72.64 -34.74 8.48
C ARG A 487 -73.61 -35.68 7.78
N ASP A 488 -74.80 -35.20 7.43
CA ASP A 488 -75.82 -36.00 6.74
C ASP A 488 -75.33 -36.45 5.36
N GLY A 489 -74.57 -35.61 4.67
CA GLY A 489 -73.88 -35.94 3.42
C GLY A 489 -72.83 -37.04 3.59
N VAL A 490 -71.98 -36.95 4.61
CA VAL A 490 -71.00 -38.01 4.95
C VAL A 490 -71.72 -39.32 5.33
N ASP A 491 -72.80 -39.24 6.10
CA ASP A 491 -73.59 -40.42 6.49
C ASP A 491 -74.34 -41.05 5.31
N LYS A 492 -74.72 -40.28 4.29
CA LYS A 492 -75.21 -40.80 3.01
C LYS A 492 -74.11 -41.50 2.23
N ILE A 493 -72.95 -40.85 2.05
CA ILE A 493 -71.80 -41.46 1.37
C ILE A 493 -71.37 -42.76 2.06
N ARG A 494 -71.35 -42.79 3.40
CA ARG A 494 -71.05 -43.99 4.18
C ARG A 494 -72.07 -45.11 3.98
N ARG A 495 -73.35 -44.78 3.77
CA ARG A 495 -74.41 -45.75 3.47
C ARG A 495 -74.37 -46.24 2.02
N ASP A 496 -73.99 -45.37 1.09
CA ASP A 496 -73.93 -45.68 -0.35
C ASP A 496 -72.62 -46.40 -0.75
N LEU A 497 -71.64 -46.48 0.15
CA LEU A 497 -70.46 -47.34 0.00
C LEU A 497 -70.88 -48.83 0.09
N PRO A 498 -70.78 -49.62 -1.01
CA PRO A 498 -71.17 -51.03 -0.96
C PRO A 498 -70.28 -51.79 0.02
N THR A 499 -70.92 -52.53 0.93
CA THR A 499 -70.28 -53.38 1.94
C THR A 499 -69.59 -54.58 1.27
N ASN A 500 -68.41 -54.37 0.69
CA ASN A 500 -67.63 -55.44 0.10
C ASN A 500 -66.43 -55.76 0.99
N ALA A 501 -66.65 -56.60 2.01
CA ALA A 501 -65.64 -57.46 2.62
C ALA A 501 -66.31 -58.40 3.64
N SER A 502 -66.80 -59.56 3.17
CA SER A 502 -66.83 -60.75 4.01
C SER A 502 -65.44 -61.42 3.93
N PRO A 503 -64.82 -61.81 5.06
CA PRO A 503 -63.49 -62.39 5.06
C PRO A 503 -63.57 -63.86 4.62
N ASN A 504 -62.88 -64.20 3.53
CA ASN A 504 -62.64 -65.60 3.17
C ASN A 504 -61.68 -66.22 4.21
N ALA A 505 -62.22 -67.06 5.09
CA ALA A 505 -61.43 -67.87 6.02
C ALA A 505 -60.71 -69.00 5.27
N PRO A 506 -59.40 -69.23 5.48
CA PRO A 506 -58.77 -70.46 5.04
C PRO A 506 -59.05 -71.61 6.04
N THR A 507 -59.42 -72.74 5.47
CA THR A 507 -59.70 -74.04 6.09
C THR A 507 -58.45 -74.62 6.76
N PRO A 508 -58.52 -75.33 7.91
CA PRO A 508 -57.40 -76.12 8.40
C PRO A 508 -57.37 -77.47 7.69
N GLY A 509 -56.39 -77.67 6.81
CA GLY A 509 -56.05 -78.97 6.22
C GLY A 509 -54.89 -79.62 6.98
N LYS A 510 -55.16 -80.83 7.49
CA LYS A 510 -54.28 -81.94 7.91
C LYS A 510 -52.81 -81.70 8.26
#